data_AF-A0A517WIK3-F1
#
_entry.id   AF-A0A517WIK3-F1
#
_cell.length_a   1.000
_cell.length_b   1.000
_cell.length_c   1.000
_cell.angle_alpha   90.00
_cell.angle_beta   90.00
_cell.angle_gamma   90.00
#
_symmetry.space_group_name_H-M   'P 1'
#
loop_
_entity.id
_entity.type
_entity.pdbx_description
1 polymer ?
#
loop_
_entity_poly.entity_id
_entity_poly.type
_entity_poly.pdbx_seq_one_letter_code
_entity_poly.pdbx_strand_id
1 'polypeptide(L)'
;MNQHRYSETQILCGMRELWERHQTQWFFLPRYTPFVPDDRIDVHLQSGIPRWAGEEIDFSDLVDLYKSLQSCFRFECTRQEWSDYFRLDVCRDDFEAWELLHAADFTYRRVAQFIAARATAISFESVNVIGQECGPAGAFYGIQKLVGEVKKRPGEFGPGTRIRDVLTGNAFALFWLKVRWITEQRAPDLVQFDRRLGRQLLCIMLACISFLGVILFSLQVDPSCYFFSAFTLIPLTGLVGWLVERRSNPLPPELQTFLDLAVWMAGLDDKQLLVEGVRK
;
A
#
# COMPACT_ATOMS: atom_id res chain seq x y z
N MET A 1 -25.98 -17.38 2.25
CA MET A 1 -25.35 -16.04 2.23
C MET A 1 -24.21 -16.10 1.21
N ASN A 2 -24.33 -15.41 0.08
CA ASN A 2 -23.20 -15.28 -0.84
C ASN A 2 -22.15 -14.42 -0.13
N GLN A 3 -21.03 -15.03 0.24
CA GLN A 3 -19.89 -14.29 0.76
C GLN A 3 -19.33 -13.46 -0.40
N HIS A 4 -19.39 -12.14 -0.29
CA HIS A 4 -18.76 -11.23 -1.22
C HIS A 4 -17.24 -11.49 -1.16
N ARG A 5 -16.61 -11.73 -2.31
CA ARG A 5 -15.18 -12.06 -2.44
C ARG A 5 -14.49 -10.99 -3.29
N TYR A 6 -13.21 -10.75 -3.01
CA TYR A 6 -12.42 -9.87 -3.84
C TYR A 6 -12.20 -10.49 -5.23
N SER A 7 -12.21 -9.66 -6.26
CA SER A 7 -11.78 -10.09 -7.59
C SER A 7 -10.26 -10.33 -7.62
N GLU A 8 -9.79 -11.13 -8.58
CA GLU A 8 -8.34 -11.32 -8.80
C GLU A 8 -7.65 -9.96 -9.02
N THR A 9 -8.27 -9.07 -9.78
CA THR A 9 -7.77 -7.71 -10.06
C THR A 9 -7.62 -6.89 -8.79
N GLN A 10 -8.63 -6.89 -7.89
CA GLN A 10 -8.54 -6.18 -6.61
C GLN A 10 -7.40 -6.71 -5.73
N ILE A 11 -7.20 -8.04 -5.71
CA ILE A 11 -6.10 -8.65 -4.97
C ILE A 11 -4.74 -8.24 -5.57
N LEU A 12 -4.57 -8.30 -6.89
CA LEU A 12 -3.34 -7.89 -7.57
C LEU A 12 -3.03 -6.39 -7.34
N CYS A 13 -4.05 -5.52 -7.39
CA CYS A 13 -3.90 -4.12 -7.02
C CYS A 13 -3.46 -3.97 -5.56
N GLY A 14 -4.07 -4.72 -4.63
CA GLY A 14 -3.69 -4.73 -3.23
C GLY A 14 -2.24 -5.17 -2.97
N MET A 15 -1.78 -6.19 -3.68
CA MET A 15 -0.39 -6.65 -3.64
C MET A 15 0.56 -5.56 -4.13
N ARG A 16 0.22 -4.87 -5.22
CA ARG A 16 1.04 -3.78 -5.77
C ARG A 16 1.15 -2.62 -4.78
N GLU A 17 0.05 -2.20 -4.18
CA GLU A 17 0.08 -1.11 -3.19
C GLU A 17 0.90 -1.48 -1.95
N LEU A 18 0.77 -2.73 -1.47
CA LEU A 18 1.57 -3.24 -0.35
C LEU A 18 3.06 -3.22 -0.69
N TRP A 19 3.41 -3.68 -1.89
CA TRP A 19 4.77 -3.71 -2.41
C TRP A 19 5.38 -2.30 -2.50
N GLU A 20 4.67 -1.35 -3.10
CA GLU A 20 5.12 0.05 -3.23
C GLU A 20 5.33 0.71 -1.87
N ARG A 21 4.46 0.42 -0.88
CA ARG A 21 4.59 0.95 0.48
C ARG A 21 5.86 0.46 1.16
N HIS A 22 6.12 -0.85 1.14
CA HIS A 22 7.30 -1.45 1.77
C HIS A 22 8.61 -0.85 1.21
N GLN A 23 8.64 -0.52 -0.07
CA GLN A 23 9.80 0.13 -0.70
C GLN A 23 10.04 1.54 -0.18
N THR A 24 8.98 2.34 -0.05
CA THR A 24 9.10 3.76 0.33
C THR A 24 9.43 4.02 1.79
N GLN A 25 9.25 3.02 2.68
CA GLN A 25 9.49 3.21 4.12
C GLN A 25 10.97 3.35 4.50
N TRP A 26 11.89 2.83 3.68
CA TRP A 26 13.32 2.79 4.04
C TRP A 26 14.22 3.55 3.05
N PHE A 27 13.81 3.70 1.79
CA PHE A 27 14.59 4.41 0.78
C PHE A 27 13.68 5.24 -0.13
N PHE A 28 14.01 6.51 -0.34
CA PHE A 28 13.29 7.43 -1.24
C PHE A 28 13.39 7.05 -2.73
N LEU A 29 14.07 5.93 -3.04
CA LEU A 29 14.25 5.40 -4.39
C LEU A 29 13.57 4.03 -4.48
N PRO A 30 12.67 3.81 -5.46
CA PRO A 30 12.09 2.49 -5.68
C PRO A 30 13.21 1.51 -6.05
N ARG A 31 13.41 0.48 -5.22
CA ARG A 31 14.45 -0.54 -5.43
C ARG A 31 14.05 -1.64 -6.41
N TYR A 32 12.75 -1.83 -6.66
CA TYR A 32 12.25 -2.94 -7.47
C TYR A 32 11.41 -2.45 -8.65
N THR A 33 11.46 -3.19 -9.74
CA THR A 33 10.52 -3.07 -10.86
C THR A 33 9.11 -3.46 -10.40
N PRO A 34 8.04 -2.79 -10.88
CA PRO A 34 6.67 -3.26 -10.67
C PRO A 34 6.52 -4.68 -11.23
N PHE A 35 5.85 -5.58 -10.50
CA PHE A 35 5.55 -6.90 -11.00
C PHE A 35 4.33 -6.89 -11.94
N VAL A 36 4.33 -7.86 -12.86
CA VAL A 36 3.23 -8.24 -13.73
C VAL A 36 2.58 -9.51 -13.15
N PRO A 37 1.26 -9.77 -13.37
CA PRO A 37 0.60 -10.91 -12.73
C PRO A 37 1.27 -12.28 -13.00
N ASP A 38 1.88 -12.47 -14.16
CA ASP A 38 2.53 -13.72 -14.53
C ASP A 38 4.01 -13.80 -14.12
N ASP A 39 4.54 -12.78 -13.46
CA ASP A 39 5.91 -12.82 -12.97
C ASP A 39 6.07 -13.88 -11.88
N ARG A 40 7.15 -14.65 -11.98
CA ARG A 40 7.60 -15.58 -10.93
C ARG A 40 8.05 -14.80 -9.71
N ILE A 41 7.50 -15.15 -8.55
CA ILE A 41 7.70 -14.39 -7.30
C ILE A 41 9.15 -14.48 -6.85
N ASP A 42 9.73 -15.67 -6.77
CA ASP A 42 11.12 -15.90 -6.40
C ASP A 42 12.11 -15.10 -7.26
N VAL A 43 11.92 -15.13 -8.59
CA VAL A 43 12.74 -14.37 -9.54
C VAL A 43 12.58 -12.87 -9.35
N HIS A 44 11.34 -12.39 -9.17
CA HIS A 44 11.05 -10.98 -8.95
C HIS A 44 11.65 -10.46 -7.64
N LEU A 45 11.53 -11.22 -6.56
CA LEU A 45 12.13 -10.92 -5.27
C LEU A 45 13.65 -10.85 -5.36
N GLN A 46 14.28 -11.86 -5.97
CA GLN A 46 15.73 -11.91 -6.16
C GLN A 46 16.24 -10.74 -7.01
N SER A 47 15.45 -10.27 -7.98
CA SER A 47 15.86 -9.22 -8.92
C SER A 47 16.15 -7.87 -8.26
N GLY A 48 15.57 -7.58 -7.09
CA GLY A 48 15.85 -6.33 -6.37
C GLY A 48 16.86 -6.46 -5.23
N ILE A 49 17.41 -7.66 -5.01
CA ILE A 49 18.61 -7.82 -4.20
C ILE A 49 19.82 -7.37 -5.04
N PRO A 50 20.60 -6.38 -4.58
CA PRO A 50 21.79 -5.96 -5.31
C PRO A 50 22.77 -7.13 -5.43
N ARG A 51 23.33 -7.35 -6.63
CA ARG A 51 24.28 -8.46 -6.89
C ARG A 51 25.48 -8.49 -5.93
N TRP A 52 25.88 -7.34 -5.38
CA TRP A 52 26.98 -7.23 -4.43
C TRP A 52 26.64 -7.70 -3.01
N ALA A 53 25.36 -7.85 -2.67
CA ALA A 53 24.93 -8.33 -1.35
C ALA A 53 25.17 -9.83 -1.19
N GLY A 54 25.20 -10.60 -2.30
CA GLY A 54 25.36 -12.05 -2.26
C GLY A 54 24.24 -12.76 -1.48
N GLU A 55 23.12 -12.08 -1.23
CA GLU A 55 21.95 -12.62 -0.55
C GLU A 55 21.07 -13.37 -1.56
N GLU A 56 20.59 -14.53 -1.16
CA GLU A 56 19.63 -15.34 -1.90
C GLU A 56 18.30 -15.32 -1.14
N ILE A 57 17.19 -15.24 -1.87
CA ILE A 57 15.85 -15.36 -1.28
C ILE A 57 15.70 -16.75 -0.68
N ASP A 58 15.37 -16.81 0.60
CA ASP A 58 15.10 -18.06 1.28
C ASP A 58 13.60 -18.27 1.58
N PHE A 59 13.28 -19.41 2.19
CA PHE A 59 11.90 -19.71 2.56
C PHE A 59 11.35 -18.74 3.62
N SER A 60 12.20 -18.19 4.49
CA SER A 60 11.80 -17.25 5.54
C SER A 60 11.28 -15.94 4.93
N ASP A 61 11.91 -15.45 3.85
CA ASP A 61 11.44 -14.27 3.12
C ASP A 61 10.02 -14.45 2.57
N LEU A 62 9.71 -15.67 2.07
CA LEU A 62 8.37 -16.01 1.61
C LEU A 62 7.34 -16.05 2.76
N VAL A 63 7.75 -16.50 3.96
CA VAL A 63 6.87 -16.53 5.13
C VAL A 63 6.45 -15.12 5.53
N ASP A 64 7.36 -14.15 5.49
CA ASP A 64 7.04 -12.76 5.82
C ASP A 64 6.17 -12.08 4.76
N LEU A 65 6.37 -12.43 3.48
CA LEU A 65 5.44 -12.08 2.41
C LEU A 65 4.03 -12.64 2.70
N TYR A 66 3.91 -13.93 3.02
CA TYR A 66 2.61 -14.57 3.29
C TYR A 66 1.90 -13.98 4.50
N LYS A 67 2.62 -13.69 5.60
CA LYS A 67 2.05 -13.01 6.77
C LYS A 67 1.55 -11.62 6.41
N SER A 68 2.31 -10.88 5.59
CA SER A 68 1.94 -9.54 5.14
C SER A 68 0.68 -9.56 4.29
N LEU A 69 0.57 -10.54 3.38
CA LEU A 69 -0.62 -10.76 2.55
C LEU A 69 -1.84 -11.16 3.40
N GLN A 70 -1.70 -12.10 4.33
CA GLN A 70 -2.77 -12.51 5.25
C GLN A 70 -3.29 -11.33 6.09
N SER A 71 -2.37 -10.53 6.65
CA SER A 71 -2.70 -9.32 7.40
C SER A 71 -3.42 -8.28 6.52
N CYS A 72 -2.94 -8.08 5.29
CA CYS A 72 -3.50 -7.12 4.35
C CYS A 72 -4.94 -7.51 3.95
N PHE A 73 -5.15 -8.75 3.50
CA PHE A 73 -6.42 -9.26 2.97
C PHE A 73 -7.35 -9.88 4.01
N ARG A 74 -6.97 -9.87 5.29
CA ARG A 74 -7.79 -10.33 6.43
C ARG A 74 -8.32 -11.77 6.25
N PHE A 75 -7.41 -12.67 5.90
CA PHE A 75 -7.69 -14.10 5.88
C PHE A 75 -6.61 -14.85 6.62
N GLU A 76 -6.96 -16.02 7.12
CA GLU A 76 -6.03 -16.92 7.80
C GLU A 76 -5.67 -18.06 6.86
N CYS A 77 -4.38 -18.38 6.81
CA CYS A 77 -3.85 -19.49 6.04
C CYS A 77 -2.59 -20.01 6.74
N THR A 78 -2.57 -21.32 6.97
CA THR A 78 -1.41 -21.97 7.57
C THR A 78 -0.24 -22.01 6.60
N ARG A 79 0.98 -22.15 7.14
CA ARG A 79 2.18 -22.39 6.32
C ARG A 79 2.04 -23.65 5.46
N GLN A 80 1.39 -24.69 5.99
CA GLN A 80 1.17 -25.94 5.27
C GLN A 80 0.28 -25.73 4.05
N GLU A 81 -0.82 -24.99 4.18
CA GLU A 81 -1.70 -24.71 3.04
C GLU A 81 -1.00 -23.92 1.91
N TRP A 82 -0.12 -22.96 2.26
CA TRP A 82 0.73 -22.29 1.27
C TRP A 82 1.70 -23.26 0.62
N SER A 83 2.34 -24.11 1.43
CA SER A 83 3.30 -25.12 0.96
C SER A 83 2.65 -26.11 0.02
N ASP A 84 1.47 -26.64 0.37
CA ASP A 84 0.75 -27.62 -0.43
C ASP A 84 0.29 -27.04 -1.76
N TYR A 85 -0.13 -25.77 -1.77
CA TYR A 85 -0.61 -25.10 -2.97
C TYR A 85 0.50 -24.84 -3.99
N PHE A 86 1.69 -24.44 -3.52
CA PHE A 86 2.83 -24.14 -4.39
C PHE A 86 3.91 -25.23 -4.42
N ARG A 87 3.67 -26.36 -3.76
CA ARG A 87 4.63 -27.46 -3.60
C ARG A 87 5.97 -27.01 -3.01
N LEU A 88 5.94 -26.10 -2.03
CA LEU A 88 7.15 -25.52 -1.44
C LEU A 88 7.93 -26.52 -0.56
N ASP A 89 7.29 -27.63 -0.19
CA ASP A 89 7.93 -28.79 0.44
C ASP A 89 8.93 -29.45 -0.53
N VAL A 90 8.53 -29.62 -1.80
CA VAL A 90 9.42 -30.11 -2.86
C VAL A 90 10.53 -29.10 -3.10
N CYS A 91 10.23 -27.79 -3.13
CA CYS A 91 11.24 -26.74 -3.29
C CYS A 91 12.35 -26.82 -2.23
N ARG A 92 11.98 -27.09 -0.98
CA ARG A 92 12.92 -27.20 0.13
C ARG A 92 13.83 -28.43 0.00
N ASP A 93 13.28 -29.55 -0.47
CA ASP A 93 13.97 -30.84 -0.48
C ASP A 93 14.74 -31.06 -1.81
N ASP A 94 14.23 -30.54 -2.94
CA ASP A 94 14.81 -30.59 -4.28
C ASP A 94 14.37 -29.37 -5.13
N PHE A 95 15.19 -28.32 -5.12
CA PHE A 95 14.90 -27.09 -5.86
C PHE A 95 14.84 -27.29 -7.37
N GLU A 96 15.71 -28.11 -7.96
CA GLU A 96 15.75 -28.32 -9.41
C GLU A 96 14.48 -29.03 -9.90
N ALA A 97 14.04 -30.06 -9.17
CA ALA A 97 12.79 -30.75 -9.48
C ALA A 97 11.58 -29.81 -9.33
N TRP A 98 11.57 -28.99 -8.28
CA TRP A 98 10.51 -27.99 -8.09
C TRP A 98 10.51 -26.93 -9.19
N GLU A 99 11.69 -26.44 -9.60
CA GLU A 99 11.82 -25.45 -10.66
C GLU A 99 11.25 -25.98 -11.99
N LEU A 100 11.59 -27.23 -12.34
CA LEU A 100 11.13 -27.86 -13.57
C LEU A 100 9.61 -28.09 -13.59
N LEU A 101 9.02 -28.47 -12.45
CA LEU A 101 7.64 -28.99 -12.39
C LEU A 101 6.61 -27.99 -11.87
N HIS A 102 7.01 -27.02 -11.05
CA HIS A 102 6.10 -26.22 -10.24
C HIS A 102 6.34 -24.72 -10.30
N ALA A 103 7.56 -24.26 -10.58
CA ALA A 103 7.87 -22.84 -10.50
C ALA A 103 7.12 -21.97 -11.53
N ALA A 104 6.67 -22.53 -12.66
CA ALA A 104 5.81 -21.82 -13.62
C ALA A 104 4.47 -21.37 -13.01
N ASP A 105 3.99 -22.07 -11.99
CA ASP A 105 2.75 -21.74 -11.26
C ASP A 105 3.01 -20.83 -10.05
N PHE A 106 4.27 -20.54 -9.70
CA PHE A 106 4.63 -19.69 -8.56
C PHE A 106 4.61 -18.19 -8.93
N THR A 107 3.42 -17.72 -9.35
CA THR A 107 3.21 -16.37 -9.88
C THR A 107 2.26 -15.53 -9.03
N TYR A 108 2.35 -14.20 -9.17
CA TYR A 108 1.44 -13.26 -8.47
C TYR A 108 -0.04 -13.53 -8.79
N ARG A 109 -0.37 -13.89 -10.03
CA ARG A 109 -1.72 -14.28 -10.44
C ARG A 109 -2.23 -15.47 -9.63
N ARG A 110 -1.41 -16.52 -9.50
CA ARG A 110 -1.81 -17.74 -8.77
C ARG A 110 -1.96 -17.48 -7.28
N VAL A 111 -1.15 -16.60 -6.69
CA VAL A 111 -1.37 -16.10 -5.33
C VAL A 111 -2.68 -15.31 -5.25
N ALA A 112 -2.95 -14.43 -6.22
CA ALA A 112 -4.17 -13.62 -6.20
C ALA A 112 -5.43 -14.49 -6.25
N GLN A 113 -5.44 -15.53 -7.08
CA GLN A 113 -6.51 -16.53 -7.14
C GLN A 113 -6.65 -17.31 -5.83
N PHE A 114 -5.53 -17.71 -5.23
CA PHE A 114 -5.51 -18.41 -3.95
C PHE A 114 -6.15 -17.59 -2.83
N ILE A 115 -5.84 -16.28 -2.79
CA ILE A 115 -6.41 -15.33 -1.83
C ILE A 115 -7.87 -15.06 -2.14
N ALA A 116 -8.24 -14.82 -3.40
CA ALA A 116 -9.63 -14.57 -3.80
C ALA A 116 -10.57 -15.72 -3.41
N ALA A 117 -10.06 -16.96 -3.38
CA ALA A 117 -10.82 -18.12 -2.92
C ALA A 117 -11.11 -18.14 -1.41
N ARG A 118 -10.38 -17.36 -0.60
CA ARG A 118 -10.39 -17.42 0.88
C ARG A 118 -10.75 -16.10 1.55
N ALA A 119 -10.33 -14.97 0.99
CA ALA A 119 -10.53 -13.65 1.56
C ALA A 119 -11.99 -13.20 1.40
N THR A 120 -12.57 -12.76 2.51
CA THR A 120 -13.91 -12.14 2.51
C THR A 120 -13.75 -10.66 2.22
N ALA A 121 -14.50 -10.16 1.23
CA ALA A 121 -14.47 -8.75 0.87
C ALA A 121 -15.42 -7.92 1.73
N ILE A 122 -15.03 -6.69 2.01
CA ILE A 122 -15.94 -5.67 2.55
C ILE A 122 -16.93 -5.33 1.42
N SER A 123 -18.22 -5.47 1.68
CA SER A 123 -19.26 -5.03 0.74
C SER A 123 -19.42 -3.51 0.82
N PHE A 124 -19.50 -2.90 -0.37
CA PHE A 124 -19.83 -1.49 -0.59
C PHE A 124 -21.13 -1.35 -1.41
N GLU A 125 -21.85 -2.46 -1.60
CA GLU A 125 -23.08 -2.52 -2.39
C GLU A 125 -24.15 -1.60 -1.79
N SER A 126 -25.05 -1.14 -2.65
CA SER A 126 -26.20 -0.32 -2.28
C SER A 126 -27.05 -0.97 -1.18
N VAL A 127 -27.64 -0.14 -0.33
CA VAL A 127 -28.52 -0.58 0.76
C VAL A 127 -29.86 0.12 0.68
N ASN A 128 -30.92 -0.55 1.15
CA ASN A 128 -32.24 0.06 1.20
C ASN A 128 -32.37 0.98 2.42
N VAL A 129 -32.59 2.27 2.18
CA VAL A 129 -32.88 3.29 3.18
C VAL A 129 -34.27 3.84 2.92
N ILE A 130 -35.20 3.63 3.85
CA ILE A 130 -36.59 4.11 3.74
C ILE A 130 -37.24 3.64 2.41
N GLY A 131 -37.00 2.37 2.05
CA GLY A 131 -37.57 1.76 0.84
C GLY A 131 -36.95 2.20 -0.49
N GLN A 132 -35.86 2.98 -0.47
CA GLN A 132 -35.10 3.36 -1.66
C GLN A 132 -33.69 2.78 -1.61
N GLU A 133 -33.23 2.27 -2.74
CA GLU A 133 -31.87 1.80 -2.93
C GLU A 133 -30.90 2.99 -2.90
N CYS A 134 -29.93 2.95 -1.99
CA CYS A 134 -28.99 4.03 -1.75
C CYS A 134 -27.54 3.52 -1.81
N GLY A 135 -26.88 3.75 -2.94
CA GLY A 135 -25.46 3.44 -3.15
C GLY A 135 -24.53 4.11 -2.12
N PRO A 136 -24.58 5.44 -1.93
CA PRO A 136 -23.70 6.14 -1.00
C PRO A 136 -23.84 5.67 0.45
N ALA A 137 -25.04 5.28 0.90
CA ALA A 137 -25.24 4.73 2.24
C ALA A 137 -24.54 3.37 2.39
N GLY A 138 -24.64 2.51 1.37
CA GLY A 138 -23.95 1.22 1.31
C GLY A 138 -22.44 1.37 1.33
N ALA A 139 -21.91 2.26 0.49
CA ALA A 139 -20.49 2.60 0.46
C ALA A 139 -20.01 3.15 1.82
N PHE A 140 -20.80 3.99 2.49
CA PHE A 140 -20.46 4.50 3.82
C PHE A 140 -20.39 3.38 4.88
N TYR A 141 -21.30 2.41 4.87
CA TYR A 141 -21.20 1.24 5.76
C TYR A 141 -19.93 0.41 5.51
N GLY A 142 -19.55 0.23 4.24
CA GLY A 142 -18.29 -0.41 3.86
C GLY A 142 -17.08 0.38 4.39
N ILE A 143 -17.09 1.71 4.22
CA ILE A 143 -16.06 2.61 4.74
C ILE A 143 -15.96 2.50 6.27
N GLN A 144 -17.08 2.41 7.00
CA GLN A 144 -17.07 2.24 8.46
C GLN A 144 -16.36 0.95 8.88
N LYS A 145 -16.64 -0.17 8.21
CA LYS A 145 -15.92 -1.43 8.44
C LYS A 145 -14.43 -1.27 8.17
N LEU A 146 -14.07 -0.63 7.06
CA LEU A 146 -12.69 -0.38 6.68
C LEU A 146 -11.95 0.47 7.72
N VAL A 147 -12.58 1.51 8.27
CA VAL A 147 -12.02 2.32 9.37
C VAL A 147 -11.74 1.45 10.60
N GLY A 148 -12.66 0.54 10.93
CA GLY A 148 -12.48 -0.42 12.02
C GLY A 148 -11.28 -1.36 11.84
N GLU A 149 -10.92 -1.69 10.60
CA GLU A 149 -9.75 -2.54 10.33
C GLU A 149 -8.42 -1.82 10.56
N VAL A 150 -8.36 -0.50 10.35
CA VAL A 150 -7.12 0.28 10.45
C VAL A 150 -6.97 1.00 11.78
N LYS A 151 -8.07 1.15 12.53
CA LYS A 151 -8.10 1.86 13.82
C LYS A 151 -8.91 1.06 14.83
N LYS A 152 -8.27 0.56 15.89
CA LYS A 152 -8.91 -0.30 16.92
C LYS A 152 -10.08 0.36 17.67
N ARG A 153 -10.04 1.68 17.83
CA ARG A 153 -11.07 2.47 18.53
C ARG A 153 -11.30 3.76 17.75
N PRO A 154 -12.03 3.71 16.63
CA PRO A 154 -12.46 4.93 15.99
C PRO A 154 -13.45 5.63 16.94
N GLY A 155 -13.33 6.96 17.08
CA GLY A 155 -14.42 7.73 17.69
C GLY A 155 -15.65 7.67 16.80
N GLU A 156 -16.80 8.15 17.27
CA GLU A 156 -17.97 8.28 16.43
C GLU A 156 -17.70 9.25 15.27
N PHE A 157 -18.14 8.88 14.08
CA PHE A 157 -18.06 9.73 12.89
C PHE A 157 -19.23 9.48 11.97
N GLY A 158 -19.63 10.53 11.26
CA GLY A 158 -20.71 10.50 10.29
C GLY A 158 -20.21 10.82 8.88
N PRO A 159 -21.12 10.83 7.89
CA PRO A 159 -20.78 11.16 6.51
C PRO A 159 -20.13 12.55 6.38
N GLY A 160 -20.63 13.56 7.12
CA GLY A 160 -20.06 14.92 7.09
C GLY A 160 -18.73 15.09 7.82
N THR A 161 -18.22 14.07 8.50
CA THR A 161 -16.94 14.16 9.22
C THR A 161 -15.77 14.13 8.23
N ARG A 162 -14.76 14.98 8.43
CA ARG A 162 -13.54 14.95 7.62
C ARG A 162 -12.74 13.69 7.91
N ILE A 163 -12.22 13.07 6.84
CA ILE A 163 -11.44 11.83 6.95
C ILE A 163 -10.23 12.03 7.87
N ARG A 164 -9.55 13.18 7.75
CA ARG A 164 -8.34 13.53 8.52
C ARG A 164 -8.59 13.81 10.00
N ASP A 165 -9.83 14.10 10.41
CA ASP A 165 -10.17 14.28 11.83
C ASP A 165 -10.26 12.93 12.54
N VAL A 166 -10.62 11.87 11.80
CA VAL A 166 -10.76 10.51 12.33
C VAL A 166 -9.49 9.69 12.11
N LEU A 167 -8.84 9.84 10.96
CA LEU A 167 -7.70 9.05 10.53
C LEU A 167 -6.46 9.93 10.35
N THR A 168 -5.40 9.64 11.11
CA THR A 168 -4.10 10.32 11.03
C THR A 168 -2.95 9.32 10.98
N GLY A 169 -1.79 9.79 10.48
CA GLY A 169 -0.56 9.00 10.40
C GLY A 169 -0.75 7.66 9.69
N ASN A 170 -0.21 6.59 10.29
CA ASN A 170 -0.22 5.25 9.70
C ASN A 170 -1.64 4.71 9.43
N ALA A 171 -2.62 5.04 10.27
CA ALA A 171 -4.01 4.60 10.08
C ALA A 171 -4.64 5.22 8.82
N PHE A 172 -4.37 6.50 8.56
CA PHE A 172 -4.78 7.16 7.32
C PHE A 172 -4.10 6.54 6.09
N ALA A 173 -2.79 6.32 6.17
CA ALA A 173 -2.04 5.73 5.07
C ALA A 173 -2.50 4.30 4.75
N LEU A 174 -2.84 3.48 5.77
CA LEU A 174 -3.38 2.14 5.57
C LEU A 174 -4.82 2.16 5.04
N PHE A 175 -5.64 3.09 5.55
CA PHE A 175 -7.00 3.30 5.05
C PHE A 175 -6.99 3.62 3.57
N TRP A 176 -6.17 4.60 3.16
CA TRP A 176 -6.17 5.05 1.78
C TRP A 176 -5.59 4.02 0.82
N LEU A 177 -4.55 3.29 1.24
CA LEU A 177 -4.06 2.12 0.52
C LEU A 177 -5.19 1.11 0.27
N LYS A 178 -6.01 0.86 1.30
CA LYS A 178 -7.20 0.03 1.21
C LYS A 178 -8.41 0.70 0.53
N VAL A 179 -8.37 1.98 0.17
CA VAL A 179 -9.38 2.55 -0.73
C VAL A 179 -8.93 2.32 -2.17
N ARG A 180 -7.64 2.55 -2.46
CA ARG A 180 -7.05 2.33 -3.79
C ARG A 180 -7.19 0.89 -4.25
N TRP A 181 -6.91 -0.10 -3.40
CA TRP A 181 -6.99 -1.52 -3.83
C TRP A 181 -8.41 -1.98 -4.24
N ILE A 182 -9.47 -1.51 -3.56
CA ILE A 182 -10.87 -1.92 -3.71
C ILE A 182 -11.44 -1.27 -4.96
N THR A 183 -10.99 -0.03 -5.21
CA THR A 183 -11.34 0.75 -6.40
C THR A 183 -10.39 0.50 -7.56
N GLU A 184 -9.60 -0.58 -7.53
CA GLU A 184 -8.69 -0.98 -8.63
C GLU A 184 -7.74 0.17 -9.06
N GLN A 185 -7.20 0.89 -8.08
CA GLN A 185 -6.32 2.04 -8.21
C GLN A 185 -6.93 3.29 -8.87
N ARG A 186 -8.27 3.36 -9.01
CA ARG A 186 -8.97 4.57 -9.49
C ARG A 186 -8.90 5.71 -8.47
N ALA A 187 -8.78 5.40 -7.18
CA ALA A 187 -8.58 6.42 -6.17
C ALA A 187 -7.19 7.09 -6.31
N PRO A 188 -7.10 8.41 -6.10
CA PRO A 188 -5.85 9.17 -6.23
C PRO A 188 -4.68 8.55 -5.45
N ASP A 189 -3.50 8.58 -6.06
CA ASP A 189 -2.27 8.13 -5.44
C ASP A 189 -1.70 9.20 -4.49
N LEU A 190 -1.91 9.03 -3.18
CA LEU A 190 -1.37 9.94 -2.18
C LEU A 190 0.12 9.70 -1.90
N VAL A 191 0.67 8.54 -2.27
CA VAL A 191 2.11 8.25 -2.09
C VAL A 191 2.95 9.19 -2.95
N GLN A 192 2.42 9.67 -4.07
CA GLN A 192 3.08 10.69 -4.89
C GLN A 192 3.25 12.02 -4.14
N PHE A 193 2.28 12.39 -3.30
CA PHE A 193 2.40 13.59 -2.46
C PHE A 193 3.55 13.42 -1.48
N ASP A 194 3.61 12.28 -0.78
CA ASP A 194 4.67 11.99 0.20
C ASP A 194 6.05 11.90 -0.45
N ARG A 195 6.16 11.26 -1.63
CA ARG A 195 7.41 11.21 -2.41
C ARG A 195 7.85 12.60 -2.87
N ARG A 196 6.92 13.44 -3.31
CA ARG A 196 7.22 14.81 -3.75
C ARG A 196 7.70 15.67 -2.58
N LEU A 197 7.01 15.56 -1.44
CA LEU A 197 7.38 16.24 -0.20
C LEU A 197 8.76 15.77 0.28
N GLY A 198 8.98 14.46 0.35
CA GLY A 198 10.26 13.86 0.75
C GLY A 198 11.41 14.28 -0.16
N ARG A 199 11.20 14.28 -1.48
CA ARG A 199 12.20 14.78 -2.44
C ARG A 199 12.50 16.26 -2.25
N GLN A 200 11.48 17.10 -2.05
CA GLN A 200 11.66 18.53 -1.79
C GLN A 200 12.44 18.77 -0.49
N LEU A 201 12.11 18.05 0.58
CA LEU A 201 12.81 18.13 1.86
C LEU A 201 14.26 17.67 1.74
N LEU A 202 14.53 16.60 1.00
CA LEU A 202 15.88 16.13 0.71
C LEU A 202 16.67 17.18 -0.07
N CYS A 203 16.08 17.78 -1.12
CA CYS A 203 16.73 18.85 -1.88
C CYS A 203 17.03 20.07 -1.01
N ILE A 204 16.08 20.48 -0.15
CA ILE A 204 16.27 21.59 0.80
C ILE A 204 17.38 21.26 1.79
N MET A 205 17.37 20.06 2.37
CA MET A 205 18.39 19.59 3.31
C MET A 205 19.78 19.62 2.65
N LEU A 206 19.92 19.05 1.45
CA LEU A 206 21.18 19.06 0.70
C LEU A 206 21.64 20.48 0.39
N ALA A 207 20.74 21.36 -0.06
CA ALA A 207 21.05 22.76 -0.33
C ALA A 207 21.52 23.49 0.93
N CYS A 208 20.86 23.28 2.08
CA CYS A 208 21.26 23.85 3.36
C CYS A 208 22.62 23.33 3.83
N ILE A 209 22.89 22.02 3.70
CA ILE A 209 24.17 21.40 4.04
C ILE A 209 25.29 21.97 3.14
N SER A 210 25.05 22.08 1.83
CA SER A 210 26.03 22.65 0.89
C SER A 210 26.29 24.12 1.19
N PHE A 211 25.25 24.92 1.43
CA PHE A 211 25.38 26.34 1.75
C PHE A 211 26.13 26.58 3.06
N LEU A 212 25.83 25.78 4.09
CA LEU A 212 26.55 25.82 5.37
C LEU A 212 28.03 25.43 5.20
N GLY A 213 28.31 24.44 4.35
CA GLY A 213 29.68 24.05 4.00
C GLY A 213 30.46 25.19 3.35
N VAL A 214 29.85 25.93 2.41
CA VAL A 214 30.46 27.12 1.79
C VAL A 214 30.77 28.19 2.83
N ILE A 215 29.84 28.51 3.73
CA ILE A 215 30.05 29.52 4.78
C ILE A 215 31.18 29.13 5.71
N LEU A 216 31.17 27.90 6.24
CA LEU A 216 32.18 27.43 7.20
C LEU A 216 33.57 27.35 6.55
N PHE A 217 33.63 26.95 5.27
CA PHE A 217 34.87 26.96 4.50
C PHE A 217 35.41 28.38 4.29
N SER A 218 34.55 29.34 3.92
CA SER A 218 34.94 30.75 3.78
C SER A 218 35.43 31.38 5.08
N LEU A 219 34.88 30.95 6.22
CA LEU A 219 35.26 31.43 7.56
C LEU A 219 36.45 30.66 8.18
N GLN A 220 37.04 29.69 7.45
CA GLN A 220 38.14 28.84 7.92
C GLN A 220 37.85 28.16 9.28
N VAL A 221 36.58 27.80 9.51
CA VAL A 221 36.18 27.10 10.72
C VAL A 221 36.64 25.65 10.63
N ASP A 222 36.97 25.06 11.79
CA ASP A 222 37.34 23.65 11.89
C ASP A 222 36.29 22.76 11.19
N PRO A 223 36.71 21.85 10.27
CA PRO A 223 35.83 20.88 9.63
C PRO A 223 34.95 20.09 10.59
N SER A 224 35.37 19.88 11.85
CA SER A 224 34.56 19.22 12.87
C SER A 224 33.19 19.90 13.08
N CYS A 225 33.14 21.23 13.04
CA CYS A 225 31.90 22.01 13.17
C CYS A 225 30.92 21.78 12.02
N TYR A 226 31.42 21.49 10.81
CA TYR A 226 30.57 21.11 9.66
C TYR A 226 29.86 19.78 9.91
N PHE A 227 30.57 18.78 10.43
CA PHE A 227 29.97 17.48 10.73
C PHE A 227 28.92 17.57 11.83
N PHE A 228 29.19 18.30 12.92
CA PHE A 228 28.19 18.51 13.99
C PHE A 228 26.95 19.24 13.51
N SER A 229 27.12 20.25 12.65
CA SER A 229 26.00 21.02 12.12
C SER A 229 25.20 20.25 11.07
N ALA A 230 25.84 19.46 10.21
CA ALA A 230 25.15 18.53 9.31
C ALA A 230 24.35 17.49 10.09
N PHE A 231 24.93 16.92 11.16
CA PHE A 231 24.24 15.94 12.02
C PHE A 231 23.03 16.50 12.75
N THR A 232 23.01 17.79 13.10
CA THR A 232 21.85 18.44 13.73
C THR A 232 20.80 18.89 12.71
N LEU A 233 21.20 19.17 11.46
CA LEU A 233 20.28 19.56 10.39
C LEU A 233 19.39 18.41 9.91
N ILE A 234 19.91 17.17 9.93
CA ILE A 234 19.18 15.95 9.53
C ILE A 234 17.92 15.73 10.39
N PRO A 235 17.98 15.66 11.73
CA PRO A 235 16.78 15.48 12.55
C PRO A 235 15.84 16.70 12.48
N LEU A 236 16.38 17.92 12.33
CA LEU A 236 15.56 19.13 12.19
C LEU A 236 14.72 19.10 10.90
N THR A 237 15.33 18.75 9.77
CA THR A 237 14.63 18.62 8.48
C THR A 237 13.60 17.48 8.51
N GLY A 238 13.92 16.37 9.19
CA GLY A 238 12.95 15.30 9.46
C GLY A 238 11.74 15.78 10.29
N LEU A 239 11.97 16.57 11.33
CA LEU A 239 10.90 17.12 12.18
C LEU A 239 10.02 18.12 11.42
N VAL A 240 10.62 18.99 10.61
CA VAL A 240 9.88 19.90 9.71
C VAL A 240 9.04 19.12 8.72
N GLY A 241 9.61 18.08 8.09
CA GLY A 241 8.88 17.21 7.17
C GLY A 241 7.65 16.57 7.82
N TRP A 242 7.84 15.99 9.01
CA TRP A 242 6.75 15.41 9.79
C TRP A 242 5.65 16.43 10.15
N LEU A 243 6.02 17.66 10.54
CA LEU A 243 5.05 18.72 10.83
C LEU A 243 4.27 19.16 9.59
N VAL A 244 4.96 19.29 8.44
CA VAL A 244 4.33 19.65 7.17
C VAL A 244 3.38 18.55 6.71
N GLU A 245 3.78 17.27 6.80
CA GLU A 245 2.93 16.12 6.48
C GLU A 245 1.70 16.06 7.39
N ARG A 246 1.87 16.36 8.68
CA ARG A 246 0.77 16.37 9.65
C ARG A 246 -0.24 17.48 9.37
N ARG A 247 0.22 18.66 8.91
CA ARG A 247 -0.65 19.80 8.57
C ARG A 247 -1.21 19.76 7.17
N SER A 248 -0.52 19.13 6.23
CA SER A 248 -0.98 19.00 4.86
C SER A 248 -2.14 18.01 4.81
N ASN A 249 -3.20 18.38 4.09
CA ASN A 249 -4.20 17.41 3.69
C ASN A 249 -3.87 16.95 2.26
N PRO A 250 -3.34 15.73 2.09
CA PRO A 250 -2.99 15.24 0.75
C PRO A 250 -4.24 14.87 -0.06
N LEU A 251 -5.42 14.78 0.58
CA LEU A 251 -6.66 14.48 -0.10
C LEU A 251 -7.03 15.58 -1.10
N PRO A 252 -7.52 15.21 -2.28
CA PRO A 252 -8.03 16.19 -3.23
C PRO A 252 -9.26 16.90 -2.63
N PRO A 253 -9.54 18.14 -3.07
CA PRO A 253 -10.59 18.95 -2.47
C PRO A 253 -11.98 18.32 -2.59
N GLU A 254 -12.18 17.42 -3.55
CA GLU A 254 -13.43 16.70 -3.77
C GLU A 254 -13.60 15.46 -2.87
N LEU A 255 -12.59 15.06 -2.06
CA LEU A 255 -12.64 13.85 -1.21
C LEU A 255 -12.24 14.16 0.24
N GLN A 256 -12.78 15.23 0.82
CA GLN A 256 -12.41 15.65 2.18
C GLN A 256 -13.18 14.93 3.27
N THR A 257 -14.45 14.60 3.02
CA THR A 257 -15.34 13.96 3.99
C THR A 257 -15.63 12.50 3.63
N PHE A 258 -16.15 11.73 4.60
CA PHE A 258 -16.57 10.36 4.34
C PHE A 258 -17.76 10.28 3.38
N LEU A 259 -18.63 11.30 3.35
CA LEU A 259 -19.72 11.41 2.39
C LEU A 259 -19.18 11.55 0.97
N ASP A 260 -18.22 12.46 0.77
CA ASP A 260 -17.62 12.68 -0.55
C ASP A 260 -17.02 11.40 -1.10
N LEU A 261 -16.29 10.67 -0.25
CA LEU A 261 -15.72 9.38 -0.59
C LEU A 261 -16.80 8.33 -0.90
N ALA A 262 -17.85 8.25 -0.10
CA ALA A 262 -18.93 7.29 -0.30
C ALA A 262 -19.71 7.55 -1.60
N VAL A 263 -20.01 8.81 -1.90
CA VAL A 263 -20.64 9.24 -3.17
C VAL A 263 -19.74 8.91 -4.35
N TRP A 264 -18.45 9.22 -4.24
CA TRP A 264 -17.48 8.92 -5.29
C TRP A 264 -17.37 7.40 -5.55
N MET A 265 -17.29 6.58 -4.49
CA MET A 265 -17.22 5.12 -4.61
C MET A 265 -18.50 4.55 -5.22
N ALA A 266 -19.68 4.99 -4.77
CA ALA A 266 -20.95 4.52 -5.33
C ALA A 266 -21.10 4.88 -6.82
N GLY A 267 -20.58 6.03 -7.25
CA GLY A 267 -20.58 6.43 -8.66
C GLY A 267 -19.63 5.64 -9.57
N LEU A 268 -18.76 4.79 -9.02
CA LEU A 268 -17.90 3.90 -9.81
C LEU A 268 -18.65 2.67 -10.33
N ASP A 269 -19.62 2.17 -9.55
CA ASP A 269 -20.43 1.00 -9.89
C ASP A 269 -21.40 1.33 -11.05
N ASP A 270 -22.02 2.51 -11.02
CA ASP A 270 -22.88 3.01 -12.11
C ASP A 270 -22.13 3.10 -13.45
N LYS A 271 -20.85 3.47 -13.41
CA LYS A 271 -20.01 3.53 -14.62
C LYS A 271 -19.60 2.14 -15.12
N GLN A 272 -19.41 1.16 -14.24
CA GLN A 272 -19.16 -0.22 -14.63
C GLN A 272 -20.38 -0.86 -15.30
N LEU A 273 -21.58 -0.62 -14.77
CA LEU A 273 -22.85 -1.07 -15.37
C LEU A 273 -23.08 -0.47 -16.77
N LEU A 274 -22.72 0.80 -16.97
CA LEU A 274 -22.81 1.45 -18.29
C LEU A 274 -21.81 0.90 -19.31
N VAL A 275 -20.60 0.51 -18.90
CA VAL A 275 -19.58 -0.06 -19.80
C VAL A 275 -19.93 -1.51 -20.20
N GLU A 276 -20.51 -2.29 -19.30
CA GLU A 276 -20.99 -3.65 -19.60
C GLU A 276 -22.27 -3.66 -20.44
N GLY A 277 -23.15 -2.66 -20.28
CA GLY A 277 -24.37 -2.51 -21.08
C GLY A 277 -24.12 -2.13 -22.54
N VAL A 278 -22.98 -1.50 -22.86
CA VAL A 278 -22.57 -1.13 -24.24
C VAL A 278 -21.84 -2.29 -24.97
N ARG A 279 -21.47 -3.36 -24.24
CA ARG A 279 -20.84 -4.57 -24.82
C ARG A 279 -21.82 -5.72 -25.06
N LYS A 280 -23.14 -5.50 -24.93
CA LYS A 280 -24.19 -6.43 -25.37
C LYS A 280 -24.85 -5.92 -26.65
#